data_AF-A0A1F3BSB7-F1
#
_entry.id   AF-A0A1F3BSB7-F1
#
_cell.length_a   1.000
_cell.length_b   1.000
_cell.length_c   1.000
_cell.angle_alpha   90.00
_cell.angle_beta   90.00
_cell.angle_gamma   90.00
#
_symmetry.space_group_name_H-M   'P 1'
#
loop_
_entity.id
_entity.type
_entity.pdbx_description
1 polymer ?
#
loop_
_entity_poly.entity_id
_entity_poly.type
_entity_poly.pdbx_seq_one_letter_code
_entity_poly.pdbx_strand_id
1 'polypeptide(L)'
;MDVPSCPTCNTPFDESGACVTCRTTGQGLALLSRSGYASVREMMELLEQQGLAPEIEQVPPRRPEERAHPLWNIYVPEKEAPRAAEFLRRDWAELLGNPDAARAAERGIQGVDLDAGGEIECPACGHCFTPSTVQAECPDCGLTLGVAAEATPDEAEQK
;
A
#
# COMPACT_ATOMS: atom_id res chain seq x y z
N MET A 1 14.39 -12.84 -20.53
CA MET A 1 13.96 -14.25 -20.35
C MET A 1 13.29 -14.31 -19.01
N ASP A 2 12.06 -14.85 -18.94
CA ASP A 2 11.32 -14.95 -17.68
C ASP A 2 11.97 -15.97 -16.75
N VAL A 3 12.14 -15.59 -15.48
CA VAL A 3 12.69 -16.49 -14.45
C VAL A 3 11.61 -17.51 -14.06
N PRO A 4 11.93 -18.82 -14.00
CA PRO A 4 10.99 -19.84 -13.54
C PRO A 4 10.56 -19.56 -12.09
N SER A 5 9.33 -19.95 -11.78
CA SER A 5 8.73 -19.75 -10.45
C SER A 5 8.54 -21.07 -9.73
N CYS A 6 8.61 -21.03 -8.40
CA CYS A 6 8.35 -22.17 -7.55
C CYS A 6 6.90 -22.66 -7.73
N PRO A 7 6.67 -23.97 -7.96
CA PRO A 7 5.32 -24.50 -8.17
C PRO A 7 4.43 -24.45 -6.90
N THR A 8 5.04 -24.31 -5.71
CA THR A 8 4.32 -24.30 -4.43
C THR A 8 3.78 -22.91 -4.07
N CYS A 9 4.59 -21.88 -4.27
CA CYS A 9 4.28 -20.53 -3.78
C CYS A 9 4.39 -19.43 -4.85
N ASN A 10 4.62 -19.81 -6.11
CA ASN A 10 4.76 -18.91 -7.26
C ASN A 10 5.84 -17.82 -7.12
N THR A 11 6.77 -17.96 -6.17
CA THR A 11 7.90 -17.04 -6.02
C THR A 11 8.95 -17.36 -7.08
N PRO A 12 9.50 -16.37 -7.81
CA PRO A 12 10.63 -16.57 -8.70
C PRO A 12 11.82 -17.19 -7.95
N PHE A 13 12.56 -18.07 -8.62
CA PHE A 13 13.81 -18.60 -8.08
C PHE A 13 14.90 -17.51 -8.07
N ASP A 14 15.75 -17.53 -7.05
CA ASP A 14 16.95 -16.67 -7.00
C ASP A 14 18.03 -17.17 -7.98
N GLU A 15 19.17 -16.47 -8.02
CA GLU A 15 20.30 -16.83 -8.90
C GLU A 15 20.87 -18.22 -8.61
N SER A 16 20.64 -18.78 -7.42
CA SER A 16 21.05 -20.13 -7.04
C SER A 16 20.02 -21.21 -7.42
N GLY A 17 18.88 -20.82 -8.00
CA GLY A 17 17.77 -21.70 -8.29
C GLY A 17 16.92 -22.05 -7.06
N ALA A 18 17.10 -21.33 -5.94
CA ALA A 18 16.36 -21.57 -4.70
C ALA A 18 15.14 -20.65 -4.60
N CYS A 19 14.06 -21.16 -4.00
CA CYS A 19 12.87 -20.37 -3.75
C CYS A 19 13.01 -19.68 -2.39
N VAL A 20 13.20 -18.36 -2.40
CA VAL A 20 13.40 -17.57 -1.18
C VAL A 20 12.25 -17.77 -0.17
N THR A 21 11.00 -17.74 -0.63
CA THR A 21 9.83 -17.95 0.24
C THR A 21 9.79 -19.36 0.86
N CYS A 22 10.04 -20.41 0.09
CA CYS A 22 10.01 -21.79 0.61
C CYS A 22 11.19 -22.07 1.55
N ARG A 23 12.36 -21.49 1.26
CA ARG A 23 13.54 -21.58 2.12
C ARG A 23 13.26 -20.93 3.48
N THR A 24 12.77 -19.70 3.46
CA THR A 24 12.49 -18.91 4.67
C THR A 24 11.36 -19.54 5.48
N THR A 25 10.32 -20.05 4.82
CA THR A 25 9.27 -20.82 5.53
C THR A 25 9.77 -22.11 6.15
N GLY A 26 10.69 -22.83 5.49
CA GLY A 26 11.37 -23.98 6.06
C GLY A 26 12.26 -23.68 7.28
N GLN A 27 12.55 -22.40 7.55
CA GLN A 27 13.30 -21.94 8.73
C GLN A 27 12.40 -21.57 9.93
N GLY A 28 11.09 -21.84 9.83
CA GLY A 28 10.13 -21.56 10.92
C GLY A 28 9.58 -20.13 10.90
N LEU A 29 9.63 -19.47 9.75
CA LEU A 29 9.00 -18.18 9.51
C LEU A 29 7.72 -18.36 8.69
N ALA A 30 6.67 -17.60 8.98
CA ALA A 30 5.45 -17.58 8.21
C ALA A 30 5.39 -16.31 7.36
N LEU A 31 5.10 -16.45 6.07
CA LEU A 31 4.87 -15.33 5.17
C LEU A 31 3.54 -14.65 5.53
N LEU A 32 3.58 -13.34 5.83
CA LEU A 32 2.37 -12.55 6.05
C LEU A 32 1.89 -11.89 4.76
N SER A 33 2.78 -11.26 4.01
CA SER A 33 2.43 -10.49 2.81
C SER A 33 3.62 -10.33 1.86
N ARG A 34 3.32 -9.98 0.61
CA ARG A 34 4.27 -9.55 -0.42
C ARG A 34 3.81 -8.24 -1.01
N SER A 35 4.61 -7.19 -0.90
CA SER A 35 4.29 -5.86 -1.42
C SER A 35 5.55 -5.07 -1.77
N GLY A 36 5.39 -3.80 -2.18
CA GLY A 36 6.49 -2.87 -2.32
C GLY A 36 7.15 -2.53 -0.98
N TYR A 37 8.36 -1.99 -1.04
CA TYR A 37 9.19 -1.72 0.15
C TYR A 37 8.50 -0.81 1.18
N ALA A 38 7.86 0.28 0.74
CA ALA A 38 7.20 1.23 1.65
C ALA A 38 6.10 0.56 2.50
N SER A 39 5.19 -0.17 1.85
CA SER A 39 4.12 -0.91 2.56
C SER A 39 4.67 -1.98 3.50
N VAL A 40 5.74 -2.68 3.09
CA VAL A 40 6.38 -3.70 3.94
C VAL A 40 7.06 -3.07 5.16
N ARG A 41 7.68 -1.89 5.00
CA ARG A 41 8.27 -1.14 6.11
C ARG A 41 7.23 -0.65 7.12
N GLU A 42 6.11 -0.11 6.63
CA GLU A 42 5.00 0.29 7.49
C GLU A 42 4.44 -0.89 8.29
N MET A 43 4.16 -2.02 7.62
CA MET A 43 3.72 -3.24 8.32
C MET A 43 4.76 -3.73 9.34
N MET A 44 6.05 -3.65 9.02
CA MET A 44 7.12 -4.04 9.92
C MET A 44 7.10 -3.19 11.20
N GLU A 45 6.96 -1.87 11.07
CA GLU A 45 6.90 -0.95 12.21
C GLU A 45 5.67 -1.21 13.09
N LEU A 46 4.50 -1.48 12.49
CA LEU A 46 3.28 -1.84 13.23
C LEU A 46 3.45 -3.15 14.01
N LEU A 47 4.07 -4.16 13.41
CA LEU A 47 4.31 -5.45 14.05
C LEU A 47 5.34 -5.35 15.19
N GLU A 48 6.41 -4.57 14.99
CA GLU A 48 7.42 -4.30 16.02
C GLU A 48 6.82 -3.58 17.23
N GLN A 49 5.91 -2.62 17.03
CA GLN A 49 5.19 -1.94 18.12
C GLN A 49 4.35 -2.90 18.97
N GLN A 50 3.90 -4.02 18.38
CA GLN A 50 3.21 -5.09 19.10
C GLN A 50 4.17 -6.10 19.77
N GLY A 51 5.49 -5.86 19.69
CA GLY A 51 6.51 -6.77 20.22
C GLY A 51 6.61 -8.08 19.45
N LEU A 52 6.26 -8.08 18.17
CA LEU A 52 6.52 -9.19 17.25
C LEU A 52 7.90 -9.02 16.61
N ALA A 53 8.44 -10.09 16.03
CA ALA A 53 9.76 -10.08 15.39
C ALA A 53 9.65 -10.22 13.85
N PRO A 54 9.20 -9.17 13.13
CA PRO A 54 9.10 -9.25 11.67
C PRO A 54 10.47 -9.29 10.99
N GLU A 55 10.55 -10.06 9.92
CA GLU A 55 11.71 -10.12 9.02
C GLU A 55 11.28 -9.82 7.59
N ILE A 56 12.14 -9.18 6.80
CA ILE A 56 11.83 -8.86 5.40
C ILE A 56 12.90 -9.41 4.46
N GLU A 57 12.47 -9.90 3.29
CA GLU A 57 13.36 -10.43 2.27
C GLU A 57 12.91 -9.93 0.90
N GLN A 58 13.85 -9.44 0.10
CA GLN A 58 13.56 -9.02 -1.26
C GLN A 58 13.23 -10.23 -2.14
N VAL A 59 12.17 -10.13 -2.93
CA VAL A 59 11.78 -11.17 -3.88
C VAL A 59 12.59 -10.99 -5.17
N PRO A 60 13.21 -12.06 -5.70
CA PRO A 60 13.89 -11.99 -6.99
C PRO A 60 12.93 -11.53 -8.09
N PRO A 61 13.35 -10.60 -8.97
CA PRO A 61 12.50 -10.12 -10.05
C PRO A 61 12.28 -11.23 -11.08
N ARG A 62 11.03 -11.45 -11.49
CA ARG A 62 10.66 -12.42 -12.53
C ARG A 62 11.06 -11.92 -13.91
N ARG A 63 10.92 -10.61 -14.12
CA ARG A 63 11.19 -9.93 -15.38
C ARG A 63 12.12 -8.73 -15.18
N PRO A 64 12.85 -8.28 -16.22
CA PRO A 64 13.74 -7.14 -16.11
C PRO A 64 13.05 -5.86 -15.65
N GLU A 65 11.79 -5.63 -16.05
CA GLU A 65 11.04 -4.41 -15.72
C GLU A 65 10.73 -4.32 -14.20
N GLU A 66 10.57 -5.46 -13.53
CA GLU A 66 10.29 -5.53 -12.08
C GLU A 66 11.50 -5.07 -11.22
N ARG A 67 12.69 -4.93 -11.81
CA ARG A 67 13.87 -4.41 -11.09
C ARG A 67 13.69 -2.96 -10.63
N ALA A 68 12.88 -2.17 -11.34
CA ALA A 68 12.56 -0.79 -10.96
C ALA A 68 11.57 -0.72 -9.80
N HIS A 69 10.77 -1.77 -9.59
CA HIS A 69 9.72 -1.84 -8.57
C HIS A 69 9.80 -3.17 -7.81
N PRO A 70 10.85 -3.36 -6.98
CA PRO A 70 11.08 -4.63 -6.33
C PRO A 70 9.99 -4.95 -5.31
N LEU A 71 9.59 -6.21 -5.28
CA LEU A 71 8.70 -6.75 -4.26
C LEU A 71 9.51 -7.28 -3.08
N TRP A 72 8.89 -7.23 -1.90
CA TRP A 72 9.45 -7.65 -0.63
C TRP A 72 8.44 -8.55 0.07
N ASN A 73 8.91 -9.67 0.58
CA ASN A 73 8.16 -10.50 1.51
C ASN A 73 8.37 -9.97 2.93
N ILE A 74 7.31 -9.99 3.74
CA ILE A 74 7.39 -9.81 5.20
C ILE A 74 6.97 -11.10 5.89
N TYR A 75 7.75 -11.51 6.87
CA TYR A 75 7.57 -12.72 7.64
C TYR A 75 7.53 -12.41 9.13
N VAL A 76 7.02 -13.36 9.91
CA VAL A 76 7.15 -13.42 11.38
C VAL A 76 7.43 -14.86 11.79
N PRO A 77 7.94 -15.13 13.02
CA PRO A 77 8.01 -16.48 13.55
C PRO A 77 6.68 -17.22 13.39
N GLU A 78 6.71 -18.48 12.96
CA GLU A 78 5.49 -19.24 12.66
C GLU A 78 4.52 -19.30 13.84
N LYS A 79 5.07 -19.43 15.06
CA LYS A 79 4.32 -19.40 16.33
C LYS A 79 3.58 -18.06 16.57
N GLU A 80 4.03 -16.97 15.96
CA GLU A 80 3.49 -15.61 16.10
C GLU A 80 2.53 -15.26 14.96
N ALA A 81 2.49 -16.04 13.88
CA ALA A 81 1.70 -15.74 12.68
C ALA A 81 0.20 -15.54 12.94
N PRO A 82 -0.49 -16.37 13.77
CA PRO A 82 -1.91 -16.15 14.06
C PRO A 82 -2.17 -14.80 14.74
N ARG A 83 -1.31 -14.44 15.69
CA ARG A 83 -1.39 -13.17 16.44
C ARG A 83 -1.11 -11.97 15.52
N ALA A 84 -0.11 -12.07 14.66
CA ALA A 84 0.19 -11.03 13.67
C ALA A 84 -0.98 -10.80 12.70
N ALA A 85 -1.56 -11.89 12.18
CA ALA A 85 -2.69 -11.82 11.26
C ALA A 85 -3.95 -11.24 11.93
N GLU A 86 -4.22 -11.60 13.19
CA GLU A 86 -5.34 -11.03 13.94
C GLU A 86 -5.15 -9.53 14.20
N PHE A 87 -3.95 -9.12 14.61
CA PHE A 87 -3.62 -7.72 14.81
C PHE A 87 -3.81 -6.90 13.54
N LEU A 88 -3.23 -7.33 12.41
CA LEU A 88 -3.34 -6.61 11.14
C LEU A 88 -4.79 -6.54 10.65
N ARG A 89 -5.60 -7.59 10.85
CA ARG A 89 -7.04 -7.55 10.53
C ARG A 89 -7.80 -6.54 11.39
N ARG A 90 -7.48 -6.45 12.69
CA ARG A 90 -8.12 -5.51 13.60
C ARG A 90 -7.72 -4.08 13.27
N ASP A 91 -6.44 -3.82 13.06
CA ASP A 91 -5.92 -2.52 12.65
C ASP A 91 -6.60 -2.02 11.36
N TRP A 92 -6.70 -2.89 10.36
CA TRP A 92 -7.45 -2.60 9.14
C TRP A 92 -8.94 -2.35 9.38
N ALA A 93 -9.58 -3.14 10.25
CA ALA A 93 -10.99 -2.95 10.60
C ALA A 93 -11.23 -1.65 11.37
N GLU A 94 -10.29 -1.22 12.21
CA GLU A 94 -10.32 0.09 12.89
C GLU A 94 -10.20 1.24 11.88
N LEU A 95 -9.32 1.12 10.88
CA LEU A 95 -9.24 2.10 9.80
C LEU A 95 -10.55 2.21 9.00
N LEU A 96 -11.16 1.07 8.66
CA LEU A 96 -12.45 1.05 7.93
C LEU A 96 -13.64 1.49 8.79
N GLY A 97 -13.60 1.22 10.09
CA GLY A 97 -14.62 1.62 11.05
C GLY A 97 -14.44 3.06 11.56
N ASN A 98 -13.37 3.74 11.17
CA ASN A 98 -13.08 5.10 11.61
C ASN A 98 -14.04 6.09 10.91
N PRO A 99 -14.93 6.77 11.65
CA PRO A 99 -15.86 7.72 11.07
C PRO A 99 -15.16 8.88 10.37
N ASP A 100 -13.92 9.22 10.77
CA ASP A 100 -13.15 10.26 10.10
C ASP A 100 -12.58 9.78 8.76
N ALA A 101 -12.26 8.49 8.63
CA ALA A 101 -11.88 7.87 7.36
C ALA A 101 -13.09 7.78 6.40
N ALA A 102 -14.27 7.42 6.92
CA ALA A 102 -15.51 7.44 6.14
C ALA A 102 -15.86 8.87 5.66
N ARG A 103 -15.74 9.87 6.53
CA ARG A 103 -15.94 11.28 6.17
C ARG A 103 -14.91 11.78 5.17
N ALA A 104 -13.64 11.39 5.30
CA ALA A 104 -12.61 11.72 4.32
C ALA A 104 -12.92 11.11 2.94
N ALA A 105 -13.40 9.86 2.90
CA ALA A 105 -13.84 9.23 1.66
C ALA A 105 -15.05 9.95 1.05
N GLU A 106 -16.06 10.32 1.85
CA GLU A 106 -17.23 11.09 1.39
C GLU A 106 -16.82 12.45 0.79
N ARG A 107 -15.92 13.20 1.45
CA ARG A 107 -15.38 14.45 0.92
C ARG A 107 -14.59 14.24 -0.38
N GLY A 108 -13.82 13.17 -0.46
CA GLY A 108 -13.09 12.80 -1.67
C GLY A 108 -14.00 12.54 -2.87
N ILE A 109 -15.18 11.93 -2.65
CA ILE A 109 -16.18 11.68 -3.71
C ILE A 109 -16.83 12.97 -4.20
N GLN A 110 -17.08 13.94 -3.32
CA GLN A 110 -17.72 15.21 -3.69
C GLN A 110 -16.86 16.04 -4.66
N GLY A 111 -15.55 15.81 -4.67
CA GLY A 111 -14.61 16.57 -5.49
C GLY A 111 -14.42 18.00 -4.94
N VAL A 112 -13.31 18.63 -5.31
CA VAL A 112 -13.02 20.02 -4.94
C VAL A 112 -12.93 20.85 -6.21
N ASP A 113 -13.80 21.85 -6.32
CA ASP A 113 -13.75 22.85 -7.38
C ASP A 113 -12.70 23.91 -7.02
N LEU A 114 -11.51 23.76 -7.60
CA LEU A 114 -10.39 24.70 -7.42
C LEU A 114 -10.57 26.00 -8.23
N ASP A 115 -11.50 26.03 -9.20
CA ASP A 115 -11.74 27.18 -10.08
C ASP A 115 -12.75 28.17 -9.48
N ALA A 116 -13.51 27.76 -8.46
CA ALA A 116 -14.47 28.61 -7.75
C ALA A 116 -13.84 29.81 -7.00
N GLY A 117 -12.51 29.83 -6.82
CA GLY A 117 -11.77 30.98 -6.30
C GLY A 117 -12.06 31.34 -4.83
N GLY A 118 -12.44 30.35 -4.02
CA GLY A 118 -12.85 30.53 -2.63
C GLY A 118 -12.12 29.61 -1.63
N GLU A 119 -12.57 29.64 -0.38
CA GLU A 119 -12.16 28.65 0.64
C GLU A 119 -12.69 27.26 0.25
N ILE A 120 -11.81 26.27 0.26
CA ILE A 120 -12.12 24.86 0.00
C ILE A 120 -11.87 24.05 1.27
N GLU A 121 -12.59 22.93 1.40
CA GLU A 121 -12.30 21.93 2.42
C GLU A 121 -11.35 20.86 1.84
N CYS A 122 -10.24 20.57 2.53
CA CYS A 122 -9.33 19.51 2.13
C CYS A 122 -10.04 18.14 2.20
N PRO A 123 -10.07 17.34 1.12
CA PRO A 123 -10.77 16.06 1.13
C PRO A 123 -10.14 15.06 2.11
N ALA A 124 -8.81 15.07 2.26
CA ALA A 124 -8.11 14.18 3.16
C ALA A 124 -8.34 14.50 4.65
N CYS A 125 -8.11 15.74 5.08
CA CYS A 125 -8.11 16.09 6.50
C CYS A 125 -9.28 16.97 6.97
N GLY A 126 -10.09 17.52 6.06
CA GLY A 126 -11.19 18.44 6.41
C GLY A 126 -10.75 19.86 6.77
N HIS A 127 -9.47 20.21 6.58
CA HIS A 127 -8.98 21.55 6.82
C HIS A 127 -9.50 22.53 5.76
N CYS A 128 -10.12 23.63 6.19
CA CYS A 128 -10.56 24.70 5.29
C CYS A 128 -9.42 25.67 4.99
N PHE A 129 -9.12 25.89 3.71
CA PHE A 129 -8.08 26.84 3.28
C PHE A 129 -8.40 27.44 1.92
N THR A 130 -7.80 28.58 1.59
CA THR A 130 -7.89 29.17 0.25
C THR A 130 -6.68 28.70 -0.58
N PRO A 131 -6.89 27.92 -1.66
CA PRO A 131 -5.79 27.42 -2.47
C PRO A 131 -5.17 28.59 -3.27
N SER A 132 -3.84 28.59 -3.38
CA SER A 132 -3.17 29.59 -4.22
C SER A 132 -3.15 29.13 -5.68
N THR A 133 -3.17 30.07 -6.62
CA THR A 133 -3.14 29.79 -8.07
C THR A 133 -1.85 29.11 -8.57
N VAL A 134 -0.83 29.01 -7.72
CA VAL A 134 0.49 28.45 -8.04
C VAL A 134 0.72 27.09 -7.35
N GLN A 135 0.00 26.82 -6.26
CA GLN A 135 0.13 25.59 -5.47
C GLN A 135 -1.15 25.39 -4.64
N ALA A 136 -1.94 24.38 -4.99
CA ALA A 136 -3.09 23.95 -4.20
C ALA A 136 -2.65 22.80 -3.29
N GLU A 137 -1.79 23.09 -2.32
CA GLU A 137 -1.36 22.13 -1.30
C GLU A 137 -2.05 22.45 0.03
N CYS A 138 -2.59 21.44 0.70
CA CYS A 138 -3.18 21.64 2.02
C CYS A 138 -2.07 21.93 3.05
N PRO A 139 -2.15 23.04 3.80
CA PRO A 139 -1.09 23.44 4.74
C PRO A 139 -0.97 22.50 5.96
N ASP A 140 -2.00 21.70 6.24
CA ASP A 140 -2.06 20.86 7.44
C ASP A 140 -1.58 19.43 7.14
N CYS A 141 -2.04 18.82 6.05
CA CYS A 141 -1.70 17.43 5.70
C CYS A 141 -0.72 17.27 4.53
N GLY A 142 -0.33 18.37 3.86
CA GLY A 142 0.59 18.34 2.71
C GLY A 142 0.01 17.70 1.45
N LEU A 143 -1.30 17.43 1.40
CA LEU A 143 -1.94 16.87 0.22
C LEU A 143 -1.88 17.89 -0.92
N THR A 144 -1.20 17.53 -2.01
CA THR A 144 -1.24 18.29 -3.26
C THR A 144 -2.54 18.01 -4.01
N LEU A 145 -3.38 19.03 -4.15
CA LEU A 145 -4.60 19.02 -4.96
C LEU A 145 -4.22 19.40 -6.40
N GLY A 146 -4.02 18.38 -7.23
CA GLY A 146 -3.54 18.50 -8.60
C GLY A 146 -4.66 18.65 -9.64
N VAL A 147 -4.32 19.38 -10.69
CA VAL A 147 -5.07 19.75 -11.92
C VAL A 147 -5.91 18.61 -12.49
N ALA A 148 -7.11 18.96 -12.97
CA ALA A 148 -8.10 18.11 -13.65
C ALA A 148 -7.56 16.75 -14.11
N ALA A 149 -8.07 15.67 -13.51
CA ALA A 149 -8.08 14.39 -14.19
C ALA A 149 -8.74 14.63 -15.56
N GLU A 150 -7.99 14.44 -16.65
CA GLU A 150 -8.60 14.23 -17.94
C GLU A 150 -9.63 13.12 -17.73
N ALA A 151 -10.91 13.49 -17.82
CA ALA A 151 -12.00 12.56 -17.86
C ALA A 151 -11.70 11.58 -18.99
N THR A 152 -11.38 10.33 -18.62
CA THR A 152 -11.45 9.21 -19.54
C THR A 152 -12.84 9.26 -20.17
N PRO A 153 -12.98 9.38 -21.50
CA PRO A 153 -14.29 9.38 -22.11
C PRO A 153 -14.96 8.03 -21.82
N ASP A 154 -16.15 8.15 -21.25
CA ASP A 154 -17.19 7.15 -21.09
C ASP A 154 -17.26 6.22 -22.32
N GLU A 155 -17.00 4.91 -22.12
CA GLU A 155 -17.35 3.89 -23.12
C GLU A 155 -18.88 3.70 -23.14
N ALA A 156 -19.56 4.69 -23.72
CA ALA A 156 -20.91 4.53 -24.23
C ALA A 156 -20.84 4.28 -25.75
N GLU A 157 -21.57 3.24 -26.18
CA GLU A 157 -21.91 2.88 -27.56
C GLU A 157 -20.90 2.01 -28.34
N GLN A 158 -20.95 0.70 -28.08
CA GLN A 158 -20.90 -0.26 -29.19
C GLN A 158 -22.32 -0.65 -29.58
N LYS A 159 -22.71 -0.19 -30.76
CA LYS A 159 -23.89 -0.65 -31.50
C LYS A 159 -23.42 -1.46 -32.69
#